data_AF-A0A660TNS4-F1
#
_entry.id   AF-A0A660TNS4-F1
#
_cell.length_a   1.000
_cell.length_b   1.000
_cell.length_c   1.000
_cell.angle_alpha   90.00
_cell.angle_beta   90.00
_cell.angle_gamma   90.00
#
_symmetry.space_group_name_H-M   'P 1'
#
loop_
_entity.id
_entity.type
_entity.pdbx_description
1 polymer ?
#
loop_
_entity_poly.entity_id
_entity_poly.type
_entity_poly.pdbx_seq_one_letter_code
_entity_poly.pdbx_strand_id
1 'polypeptide(L)'
;MIGETSPKFLIFHLDAVSSRDFFQYMEDGDLPNLKAVFENGHIIHYGLSLFPGGTETIYPRLKKGLDNSTGDSVGWGYYDRNKERIVPTYKTWFYMFSHIPRRARDCFIYGIPGLDTFMFLPLLNVPELLETYGVVEIIWFATDALGHIMGQKLRNASIYRFDRYFGNLVKRLNLNEVNLIVYCDHGMSFGDFTVINQGKEIKRRVGNNLQAFLHPNLYLKNPDTKDKVARDIVLGSEIDFAFYLNDLHQMIGYFDQGKVIFEEKEGKFRYLLEGMDVFSYYNAGYNGEWLTALDWLAYTEESRFPAALPNLYNLLLNERAGDIVIVINPPKIPYTSLHYMANHAGVTDTDLMVPILLRGPQLEHLYDREEMWLHNLFTAIPELSFENLEPAREKNFFSFWGNGYGEHNSGFELSLSPAYRWNFGFHYSDDVYRSWLEYDLYSSYLIRLWTGAGLQYNGQNLDALVQARLQIDLGKIQFNYGGQYSREGWGINTKELVYQINDKLALEWLIPNGFGMSISW
;
A
#
# COMPACT_ATOMS: atom_id res chain seq x y z
N MET A 1 11.62 21.40 29.29
CA MET A 1 10.54 21.60 28.31
C MET A 1 10.05 20.22 27.94
N ILE A 2 8.82 19.88 28.31
CA ILE A 2 8.16 18.64 27.90
C ILE A 2 7.90 18.84 26.41
N GLY A 3 8.71 18.21 25.56
CA GLY A 3 8.54 18.31 24.11
C GLY A 3 7.19 17.69 23.76
N GLU A 4 6.34 18.44 23.05
CA GLU A 4 5.17 17.85 22.41
C GLU A 4 5.64 16.69 21.55
N THR A 5 5.26 15.48 21.93
CA THR A 5 5.50 14.28 21.13
C THR A 5 4.79 14.46 19.81
N SER A 6 5.52 14.29 18.69
CA SER A 6 4.94 14.29 17.35
C SER A 6 3.73 13.33 17.31
N PRO A 7 2.61 13.70 16.67
CA PRO A 7 1.44 12.86 16.59
C PRO A 7 1.78 11.51 15.96
N LYS A 8 1.21 10.43 16.52
CA LYS A 8 1.43 9.06 16.05
C LYS A 8 0.31 8.68 15.10
N PHE A 9 0.66 8.08 13.96
CA PHE A 9 -0.28 7.59 12.96
C PHE A 9 -0.03 6.11 12.67
N LEU A 10 -1.08 5.31 12.81
CA LEU A 10 -1.10 3.93 12.38
C LEU A 10 -2.09 3.79 11.22
N ILE A 11 -1.56 3.47 10.05
CA ILE A 11 -2.29 3.46 8.79
C ILE A 11 -2.37 2.03 8.29
N PHE A 12 -3.58 1.54 8.07
CA PHE A 12 -3.84 0.26 7.41
C PHE A 12 -4.37 0.52 6.00
N HIS A 13 -3.67 -0.08 5.04
CA HIS A 13 -4.15 -0.25 3.67
C HIS A 13 -4.67 -1.67 3.55
N LEU A 14 -6.00 -1.83 3.44
CA LEU A 14 -6.65 -3.11 3.21
C LEU A 14 -6.98 -3.23 1.72
N ASP A 15 -6.24 -4.08 1.01
CA ASP A 15 -6.26 -4.12 -0.45
C ASP A 15 -7.58 -4.71 -1.00
N ALA A 16 -8.15 -4.10 -2.04
CA ALA A 16 -9.27 -4.65 -2.83
C ALA A 16 -10.54 -5.05 -2.05
N VAL A 17 -11.06 -4.15 -1.20
CA VAL A 17 -12.35 -4.30 -0.51
C VAL A 17 -13.22 -3.07 -0.73
N SER A 18 -14.40 -3.27 -1.35
CA SER A 18 -15.34 -2.18 -1.62
C SER A 18 -16.09 -1.74 -0.37
N SER A 19 -16.58 -0.50 -0.34
CA SER A 19 -17.45 0.01 0.74
C SER A 19 -18.63 -0.92 0.98
N ARG A 20 -19.30 -1.31 -0.11
CA ARG A 20 -20.46 -2.19 -0.08
C ARG A 20 -20.17 -3.50 0.66
N ASP A 21 -19.10 -4.20 0.27
CA ASP A 21 -18.74 -5.47 0.91
C ASP A 21 -18.32 -5.25 2.37
N PHE A 22 -17.50 -4.23 2.62
CA PHE A 22 -16.96 -3.95 3.95
C PHE A 22 -18.07 -3.64 4.96
N PHE A 23 -19.01 -2.76 4.61
CA PHE A 23 -20.10 -2.40 5.51
C PHE A 23 -21.11 -3.53 5.68
N GLN A 24 -21.36 -4.34 4.63
CA GLN A 24 -22.14 -5.56 4.78
C GLN A 24 -21.51 -6.50 5.83
N TYR A 25 -20.18 -6.73 5.79
CA TYR A 25 -19.51 -7.54 6.80
C TYR A 25 -19.57 -6.92 8.21
N MET A 26 -19.57 -5.60 8.33
CA MET A 26 -19.77 -4.92 9.63
C MET A 26 -21.19 -5.07 10.17
N GLU A 27 -22.19 -5.05 9.30
CA GLU A 27 -23.60 -5.24 9.63
C GLU A 27 -23.88 -6.68 10.06
N ASP A 28 -23.33 -7.64 9.31
CA ASP A 28 -23.46 -9.08 9.56
C ASP A 28 -22.74 -9.53 10.84
N GLY A 29 -21.90 -8.66 11.43
CA GLY A 29 -21.16 -8.94 12.66
C GLY A 29 -19.84 -9.68 12.44
N ASP A 30 -19.36 -9.74 11.20
CA ASP A 30 -18.12 -10.41 10.82
C ASP A 30 -16.86 -9.58 11.10
N LEU A 31 -17.00 -8.25 11.25
CA LEU A 31 -15.91 -7.31 11.57
C LEU A 31 -16.09 -6.63 12.95
N PRO A 32 -16.20 -7.41 14.05
CA PRO A 32 -16.55 -6.87 15.36
C PRO A 32 -15.48 -5.96 15.95
N ASN A 33 -14.19 -6.16 15.65
CA ASN A 33 -13.13 -5.35 16.24
C ASN A 33 -13.04 -3.98 15.57
N LEU A 34 -13.08 -3.93 14.24
CA LEU A 34 -13.17 -2.68 13.48
C LEU A 34 -14.40 -1.88 13.91
N LYS A 35 -15.58 -2.53 13.96
CA LYS A 35 -16.83 -1.88 14.39
C LYS A 35 -16.69 -1.25 15.79
N ALA A 36 -16.19 -2.01 16.77
CA ALA A 36 -16.04 -1.52 18.14
C ALA A 36 -15.01 -0.39 18.28
N VAL A 37 -13.92 -0.44 17.50
CA VAL A 37 -12.89 0.62 17.53
C VAL A 37 -13.42 1.89 16.89
N PHE A 38 -14.10 1.81 15.76
CA PHE A 38 -14.54 3.00 15.02
C PHE A 38 -15.92 3.53 15.45
N GLU A 39 -16.61 2.88 16.41
CA GLU A 39 -17.82 3.42 17.05
C GLU A 39 -17.58 4.80 17.71
N ASN A 40 -16.36 5.06 18.19
CA ASN A 40 -15.94 6.36 18.74
C ASN A 40 -14.98 7.11 17.79
N GLY A 41 -15.06 6.80 16.49
CA GLY A 41 -14.33 7.49 15.42
C GLY A 41 -15.31 8.02 14.38
N HIS A 42 -14.89 8.00 13.12
CA HIS A 42 -15.72 8.35 11.98
C HIS A 42 -15.53 7.38 10.83
N ILE A 43 -16.56 7.25 10.01
CA ILE A 43 -16.57 6.43 8.80
C ILE A 43 -17.01 7.32 7.65
N ILE A 44 -16.13 7.49 6.67
CA ILE A 44 -16.48 8.07 5.38
C ILE A 44 -16.93 6.91 4.50
N HIS A 45 -18.24 6.81 4.27
CA HIS A 45 -18.85 5.70 3.55
C HIS A 45 -18.50 5.72 2.06
N TYR A 46 -18.37 6.93 1.50
CA TYR A 46 -18.24 7.17 0.08
C TYR A 46 -16.83 7.67 -0.27
N GLY A 47 -15.80 6.88 0.10
CA GLY A 47 -14.45 7.07 -0.38
C GLY A 47 -14.33 6.61 -1.84
N LEU A 48 -13.93 7.46 -2.78
CA LEU A 48 -13.81 7.10 -4.19
C LEU A 48 -12.35 7.02 -4.63
N SER A 49 -11.95 5.84 -5.12
CA SER A 49 -10.62 5.62 -5.69
C SER A 49 -10.49 6.10 -7.15
N LEU A 50 -9.29 5.97 -7.70
CA LEU A 50 -8.94 6.35 -9.06
C LEU A 50 -9.13 5.18 -10.03
N PHE A 51 -9.57 5.48 -11.25
CA PHE A 51 -9.65 4.51 -12.35
C PHE A 51 -8.37 4.51 -13.21
N PRO A 52 -7.81 3.36 -13.64
CA PRO A 52 -8.23 2.00 -13.30
C PRO A 52 -8.02 1.71 -11.81
N GLY A 53 -8.97 0.99 -11.21
CA GLY A 53 -8.86 0.50 -9.83
C GLY A 53 -7.65 -0.41 -9.74
N GLY A 54 -6.68 -0.04 -8.91
CA GLY A 54 -5.42 -0.78 -8.79
C GLY A 54 -4.47 -0.06 -7.85
N THR A 55 -3.79 -0.82 -6.99
CA THR A 55 -2.76 -0.30 -6.07
C THR A 55 -1.71 0.52 -6.81
N GLU A 56 -1.34 0.12 -8.03
CA GLU A 56 -0.35 0.81 -8.85
C GLU A 56 -0.79 2.19 -9.33
N THR A 57 -2.10 2.44 -9.33
CA THR A 57 -2.69 3.74 -9.68
C THR A 57 -2.74 4.63 -8.44
N ILE A 58 -3.37 4.18 -7.36
CA ILE A 58 -3.68 5.04 -6.22
C ILE A 58 -2.52 5.19 -5.22
N TYR A 59 -1.80 4.13 -4.89
CA TYR A 59 -0.84 4.15 -3.79
C TYR A 59 0.30 5.18 -3.98
N PRO A 60 0.91 5.32 -5.19
CA PRO A 60 1.93 6.34 -5.44
C PRO A 60 1.43 7.78 -5.32
N ARG A 61 0.10 7.99 -5.38
CA ARG A 61 -0.55 9.29 -5.44
C ARG A 61 -1.05 9.80 -4.08
N LEU A 62 -1.42 8.90 -3.18
CA LEU A 62 -1.98 9.20 -1.86
C LEU A 62 -1.17 10.25 -1.08
N LYS A 63 0.16 10.06 -1.00
CA LYS A 63 1.05 10.92 -0.21
C LYS A 63 1.11 12.36 -0.72
N LYS A 64 0.74 12.60 -1.98
CA LYS A 64 0.83 13.91 -2.63
C LYS A 64 -0.52 14.50 -3.03
N GLY A 65 -1.63 13.80 -2.81
CA GLY A 65 -2.94 14.32 -3.23
C GLY A 65 -3.12 14.35 -4.75
N LEU A 66 -2.44 13.48 -5.50
CA LEU A 66 -2.48 13.55 -6.96
C LEU A 66 -3.67 12.80 -7.52
N ASP A 67 -4.42 13.44 -8.41
CA ASP A 67 -5.48 12.77 -9.17
C ASP A 67 -4.90 11.99 -10.38
N ASN A 68 -5.80 11.53 -11.24
CA ASN A 68 -5.45 10.79 -12.45
C ASN A 68 -4.86 11.63 -13.58
N SER A 69 -5.05 12.95 -13.58
CA SER A 69 -4.52 13.85 -14.63
C SER A 69 -2.99 13.96 -14.56
N THR A 70 -2.43 13.62 -13.41
CA THR A 70 -0.98 13.64 -13.16
C THR A 70 -0.47 12.28 -12.70
N GLY A 71 0.85 12.13 -12.66
CA GLY A 71 1.51 10.92 -12.20
C GLY A 71 1.84 9.92 -13.30
N ASP A 72 2.65 8.95 -12.91
CA ASP A 72 3.42 8.13 -13.85
C ASP A 72 2.72 6.85 -14.31
N SER A 73 1.71 6.42 -13.56
CA SER A 73 0.98 5.17 -13.76
C SER A 73 -0.44 5.46 -14.24
N VAL A 74 -0.81 4.89 -15.40
CA VAL A 74 -2.17 4.94 -15.98
C VAL A 74 -2.77 3.53 -16.09
N GLY A 75 -2.26 2.60 -15.27
CA GLY A 75 -2.50 1.15 -15.30
C GLY A 75 -1.21 0.34 -15.43
N TRP A 76 -1.34 -0.96 -15.69
CA TRP A 76 -0.23 -1.92 -15.81
C TRP A 76 0.60 -1.78 -17.10
N GLY A 77 1.30 -0.65 -17.22
CA GLY A 77 2.15 -0.29 -18.35
C GLY A 77 1.50 0.77 -19.24
N TYR A 78 2.31 1.40 -20.10
CA TYR A 78 1.84 2.41 -21.05
C TYR A 78 2.75 2.48 -22.28
N TYR A 79 2.36 3.23 -23.31
CA TYR A 79 3.22 3.53 -24.45
C TYR A 79 3.85 4.91 -24.30
N ASP A 80 5.17 4.97 -24.13
CA ASP A 80 5.95 6.21 -24.06
C ASP A 80 6.09 6.76 -25.48
N ARG A 81 5.27 7.77 -25.83
CA ARG A 81 5.27 8.39 -27.16
C ARG A 81 6.60 9.06 -27.48
N ASN A 82 7.23 9.70 -26.49
CA ASN A 82 8.50 10.41 -26.68
C ASN A 82 9.65 9.46 -27.02
N LYS A 83 9.60 8.23 -26.50
CA LYS A 83 10.61 7.18 -26.76
C LYS A 83 10.13 6.09 -27.73
N GLU A 84 8.94 6.25 -28.29
CA GLU A 84 8.26 5.30 -29.18
C GLU A 84 8.34 3.85 -28.72
N ARG A 85 8.09 3.59 -27.42
CA ARG A 85 8.23 2.24 -26.85
C ARG A 85 7.24 1.94 -25.74
N ILE A 86 6.95 0.65 -25.59
CA ILE A 86 6.13 0.15 -24.48
C ILE A 86 6.95 0.20 -23.19
N VAL A 87 6.36 0.80 -22.16
CA VAL A 87 6.78 0.68 -20.77
C VAL A 87 6.02 -0.51 -20.16
N PRO A 88 6.71 -1.62 -19.85
CA PRO A 88 6.08 -2.86 -19.43
C PRO A 88 5.65 -2.83 -17.96
N THR A 89 4.72 -3.73 -17.61
CA THR A 89 4.14 -3.93 -16.28
C THR A 89 5.17 -3.95 -15.14
N TYR A 90 6.32 -4.62 -15.31
CA TYR A 90 7.33 -4.69 -14.25
C TYR A 90 7.91 -3.31 -13.89
N LYS A 91 7.95 -2.35 -14.82
CA LYS A 91 8.39 -0.98 -14.51
C LYS A 91 7.36 -0.24 -13.68
N THR A 92 6.07 -0.40 -13.99
CA THR A 92 4.98 0.12 -13.15
C THR A 92 5.04 -0.49 -11.75
N TRP A 93 5.30 -1.80 -11.65
CA TRP A 93 5.47 -2.47 -10.36
C TRP A 93 6.64 -1.88 -9.56
N PHE A 94 7.82 -1.71 -10.15
CA PHE A 94 8.96 -1.07 -9.46
C PHE A 94 8.69 0.39 -9.08
N TYR A 95 7.95 1.12 -9.91
CA TYR A 95 7.50 2.47 -9.59
C TYR A 95 6.63 2.46 -8.33
N MET A 96 5.57 1.65 -8.30
CA MET A 96 4.71 1.47 -7.13
C MET A 96 5.50 1.04 -5.89
N PHE A 97 6.32 -0.02 -6.02
CA PHE A 97 7.16 -0.55 -4.94
C PHE A 97 8.12 0.48 -4.35
N SER A 98 8.59 1.44 -5.15
CA SER A 98 9.48 2.50 -4.68
C SER A 98 8.78 3.53 -3.77
N HIS A 99 7.45 3.68 -3.87
CA HIS A 99 6.65 4.58 -3.03
C HIS A 99 6.26 3.96 -1.68
N ILE A 100 6.38 2.63 -1.55
CA ILE A 100 6.13 1.90 -0.30
C ILE A 100 7.31 2.11 0.65
N PRO A 101 7.06 2.52 1.91
CA PRO A 101 8.10 2.69 2.92
C PRO A 101 8.98 1.46 3.02
N ARG A 102 10.29 1.67 3.18
CA ARG A 102 11.29 0.59 3.24
C ARG A 102 10.84 -0.57 4.14
N ARG A 103 10.33 -0.26 5.33
CA ARG A 103 9.95 -1.27 6.34
C ARG A 103 8.64 -2.00 6.04
N ALA A 104 7.74 -1.39 5.27
CA ALA A 104 6.47 -1.98 4.87
C ALA A 104 6.58 -2.83 3.60
N ARG A 105 7.75 -2.87 2.93
CA ARG A 105 7.92 -3.64 1.68
C ARG A 105 7.79 -5.14 1.86
N ASP A 106 8.02 -5.67 3.07
CA ASP A 106 7.82 -7.09 3.36
C ASP A 106 6.33 -7.48 3.42
N CYS A 107 5.41 -6.51 3.49
CA CYS A 107 3.98 -6.73 3.34
C CYS A 107 3.64 -7.56 2.09
N PHE A 108 4.40 -7.41 0.99
CA PHE A 108 4.21 -8.24 -0.22
C PHE A 108 4.40 -9.72 0.01
N ILE A 109 5.33 -10.12 0.89
CA ILE A 109 5.55 -11.53 1.22
C ILE A 109 4.27 -12.11 1.82
N TYR A 110 3.62 -11.34 2.70
CA TYR A 110 2.37 -11.76 3.31
C TYR A 110 1.15 -11.64 2.38
N GLY A 111 1.28 -10.96 1.24
CA GLY A 111 0.30 -10.98 0.16
C GLY A 111 0.25 -12.30 -0.61
N ILE A 112 1.29 -13.14 -0.50
CA ILE A 112 1.30 -14.48 -1.13
C ILE A 112 0.22 -15.35 -0.46
N PRO A 113 -0.68 -15.97 -1.22
CA PRO A 113 -1.77 -16.80 -0.68
C PRO A 113 -1.30 -17.79 0.41
N GLY A 114 -1.86 -17.66 1.61
CA GLY A 114 -1.55 -18.48 2.79
C GLY A 114 -0.53 -17.88 3.75
N LEU A 115 0.34 -16.98 3.30
CA LEU A 115 1.34 -16.32 4.16
C LEU A 115 0.75 -15.17 4.99
N ASP A 116 -0.44 -14.68 4.63
CA ASP A 116 -1.20 -13.70 5.40
C ASP A 116 -1.54 -14.18 6.82
N THR A 117 -1.46 -15.51 7.07
CA THR A 117 -1.56 -16.08 8.43
C THR A 117 -0.48 -15.54 9.37
N PHE A 118 0.69 -15.18 8.83
CA PHE A 118 1.85 -14.71 9.59
C PHE A 118 1.91 -13.18 9.77
N MET A 119 0.94 -12.42 9.25
CA MET A 119 0.87 -10.96 9.44
C MET A 119 0.77 -10.53 10.91
N PHE A 120 0.41 -11.43 11.83
CA PHE A 120 0.47 -11.10 13.25
C PHE A 120 1.90 -10.77 13.72
N LEU A 121 2.94 -11.31 13.09
CA LEU A 121 4.34 -11.12 13.47
C LEU A 121 4.78 -9.65 13.36
N PRO A 122 4.70 -8.97 12.19
CA PRO A 122 5.03 -7.54 12.11
C PRO A 122 4.12 -6.68 13.01
N LEU A 123 2.85 -7.07 13.18
CA LEU A 123 1.92 -6.37 14.08
C LEU A 123 2.33 -6.42 15.55
N LEU A 124 3.16 -7.40 15.96
CA LEU A 124 3.65 -7.47 17.33
C LEU A 124 4.52 -6.27 17.71
N ASN A 125 5.21 -5.67 16.74
CA ASN A 125 6.20 -4.61 16.94
C ASN A 125 5.63 -3.21 16.75
N VAL A 126 4.37 -3.08 16.31
CA VAL A 126 3.74 -1.77 16.01
C VAL A 126 3.83 -0.77 17.17
N PRO A 127 3.61 -1.14 18.45
CA PRO A 127 3.77 -0.18 19.55
C PRO A 127 5.16 0.45 19.59
N GLU A 128 6.22 -0.36 19.55
CA GLU A 128 7.60 0.14 19.57
C GLU A 128 7.96 0.92 18.28
N LEU A 129 7.42 0.51 17.14
CA LEU A 129 7.59 1.20 15.86
C LEU A 129 6.94 2.58 15.86
N LEU A 130 5.76 2.73 16.46
CA LEU A 130 5.08 4.04 16.57
C LEU A 130 5.88 5.02 17.43
N GLU A 131 6.49 4.56 18.54
CA GLU A 131 7.41 5.41 19.32
C GLU A 131 8.65 5.81 18.54
N THR A 132 9.13 4.95 17.64
CA THR A 132 10.38 5.18 16.90
C THR A 132 10.19 6.07 15.67
N TYR A 133 9.11 5.87 14.93
CA TYR A 133 8.90 6.46 13.60
C TYR A 133 7.77 7.47 13.54
N GLY A 134 6.87 7.50 14.54
CA GLY A 134 5.66 8.32 14.52
C GLY A 134 4.58 7.81 13.55
N VAL A 135 4.95 7.43 12.33
CA VAL A 135 4.03 6.91 11.30
C VAL A 135 4.39 5.47 10.93
N VAL A 136 3.41 4.57 11.02
CA VAL A 136 3.54 3.15 10.64
C VAL A 136 2.45 2.81 9.63
N GLU A 137 2.86 2.32 8.46
CA GLU A 137 1.97 1.88 7.39
C GLU A 137 1.98 0.34 7.30
N ILE A 138 0.83 -0.31 7.53
CA ILE A 138 0.68 -1.76 7.32
C ILE A 138 -0.18 -1.98 6.07
N ILE A 139 0.37 -2.72 5.11
CA ILE A 139 -0.32 -3.03 3.86
C ILE A 139 -0.76 -4.50 3.85
N TRP A 140 -2.04 -4.73 3.63
CA TRP A 140 -2.65 -6.06 3.61
C TRP A 140 -3.01 -6.48 2.18
N PHE A 141 -1.99 -6.85 1.39
CA PHE A 141 -2.13 -7.26 -0.02
C PHE A 141 -2.88 -8.58 -0.24
N ALA A 142 -3.08 -9.37 0.82
CA ALA A 142 -3.55 -10.75 0.69
C ALA A 142 -4.99 -10.85 0.19
N THR A 143 -5.82 -9.86 0.50
CA THR A 143 -7.23 -9.81 0.11
C THR A 143 -7.39 -9.72 -1.41
N ASP A 144 -6.61 -8.88 -2.09
CA ASP A 144 -6.59 -8.80 -3.55
C ASP A 144 -6.12 -10.12 -4.19
N ALA A 145 -4.94 -10.59 -3.79
CA ALA A 145 -4.35 -11.82 -4.34
C ALA A 145 -5.26 -13.04 -4.17
N LEU A 146 -5.87 -13.19 -2.99
CA LEU A 146 -6.83 -14.26 -2.72
C LEU A 146 -8.14 -14.06 -3.50
N GLY A 147 -8.62 -12.82 -3.64
CA GLY A 147 -9.81 -12.50 -4.42
C GLY A 147 -9.64 -12.92 -5.88
N HIS A 148 -8.55 -12.50 -6.52
CA HIS A 148 -8.23 -12.84 -7.91
C HIS A 148 -8.05 -14.34 -8.13
N ILE A 149 -7.23 -15.01 -7.30
CA ILE A 149 -6.76 -16.39 -7.59
C ILE A 149 -7.66 -17.45 -6.98
N MET A 150 -8.28 -17.17 -5.84
CA MET A 150 -8.95 -18.17 -5.01
C MET A 150 -10.42 -17.83 -4.69
N GLY A 151 -10.90 -16.66 -5.10
CA GLY A 151 -12.29 -16.24 -5.03
C GLY A 151 -12.75 -15.73 -3.64
N GLN A 152 -14.04 -15.39 -3.58
CA GLN A 152 -14.64 -14.59 -2.50
C GLN A 152 -14.45 -15.21 -1.11
N LYS A 153 -14.64 -16.52 -0.99
CA LYS A 153 -14.57 -17.22 0.30
C LYS A 153 -13.22 -17.04 0.99
N LEU A 154 -12.12 -17.18 0.24
CA LEU A 154 -10.78 -17.08 0.80
C LEU A 154 -10.33 -15.63 1.00
N ARG A 155 -10.78 -14.70 0.13
CA ARG A 155 -10.66 -13.26 0.42
C ARG A 155 -11.32 -12.91 1.75
N ASN A 156 -12.58 -13.29 1.96
CA ASN A 156 -13.33 -12.95 3.16
C ASN A 156 -12.66 -13.53 4.42
N ALA A 157 -12.15 -14.77 4.35
CA ALA A 157 -11.38 -15.36 5.44
C ALA A 157 -10.09 -14.56 5.79
N SER A 158 -9.50 -13.85 4.82
CA SER A 158 -8.38 -12.93 5.06
C SER A 158 -8.84 -11.63 5.71
N ILE A 159 -9.97 -11.05 5.28
CA ILE A 159 -10.57 -9.86 5.92
C ILE A 159 -10.90 -10.13 7.39
N TYR A 160 -11.52 -11.28 7.70
CA TYR A 160 -11.83 -11.64 9.10
C TYR A 160 -10.57 -11.85 9.93
N ARG A 161 -9.50 -12.32 9.31
CA ARG A 161 -8.19 -12.45 9.96
C ARG A 161 -7.57 -11.10 10.24
N PHE A 162 -7.66 -10.17 9.28
CA PHE A 162 -7.26 -8.78 9.44
C PHE A 162 -7.99 -8.17 10.65
N ASP A 163 -9.32 -8.25 10.71
CA ASP A 163 -10.11 -7.73 11.84
C ASP A 163 -9.66 -8.30 13.19
N ARG A 164 -9.45 -9.62 13.27
CA ARG A 164 -8.97 -10.27 14.49
C ARG A 164 -7.57 -9.79 14.91
N TYR A 165 -6.66 -9.65 13.96
CA TYR A 165 -5.28 -9.20 14.25
C TYR A 165 -5.25 -7.71 14.61
N PHE A 166 -6.04 -6.90 13.92
CA PHE A 166 -6.30 -5.51 14.26
C PHE A 166 -6.81 -5.39 15.71
N GLY A 167 -7.84 -6.16 16.08
CA GLY A 167 -8.40 -6.20 17.43
C GLY A 167 -7.40 -6.60 18.52
N ASN A 168 -6.45 -7.48 18.21
CA ASN A 168 -5.39 -7.84 19.15
C ASN A 168 -4.33 -6.74 19.30
N LEU A 169 -4.01 -6.03 18.22
CA LEU A 169 -3.07 -4.92 18.23
C LEU A 169 -3.63 -3.72 18.99
N VAL A 170 -4.85 -3.28 18.70
CA VAL A 170 -5.43 -2.08 19.33
C VAL A 170 -5.52 -2.17 20.86
N LYS A 171 -5.68 -3.39 21.42
CA LYS A 171 -5.65 -3.64 22.87
C LYS A 171 -4.30 -3.30 23.53
N ARG A 172 -3.24 -3.19 22.74
CA ARG A 172 -1.88 -2.87 23.19
C ARG A 172 -1.51 -1.40 22.94
N LEU A 173 -2.40 -0.62 22.34
CA LEU A 173 -2.17 0.79 22.00
C LEU A 173 -2.92 1.70 22.97
N ASN A 174 -2.35 2.88 23.24
CA ASN A 174 -3.10 3.97 23.84
C ASN A 174 -3.84 4.73 22.73
N LEU A 175 -5.13 4.43 22.53
CA LEU A 175 -5.94 5.02 21.46
C LEU A 175 -6.18 6.53 21.61
N ASN A 176 -5.84 7.12 22.76
CA ASN A 176 -5.89 8.58 22.95
C ASN A 176 -4.64 9.29 22.41
N GLU A 177 -3.57 8.55 22.11
CA GLU A 177 -2.30 9.07 21.62
C GLU A 177 -2.02 8.68 20.14
N VAL A 178 -2.84 7.83 19.55
CA VAL A 178 -2.64 7.28 18.21
C VAL A 178 -3.82 7.61 17.32
N ASN A 179 -3.51 8.14 16.14
CA ASN A 179 -4.47 8.32 15.05
C ASN A 179 -4.49 7.06 14.19
N LEU A 180 -5.64 6.41 14.13
CA LEU A 180 -5.89 5.22 13.32
C LEU A 180 -6.57 5.63 12.01
N ILE A 181 -6.01 5.16 10.90
CA ILE A 181 -6.61 5.26 9.58
C ILE A 181 -6.68 3.85 9.00
N VAL A 182 -7.88 3.41 8.61
CA VAL A 182 -8.06 2.20 7.80
C VAL A 182 -8.73 2.62 6.51
N TYR A 183 -8.11 2.33 5.37
CA TYR A 183 -8.71 2.57 4.06
C TYR A 183 -8.48 1.39 3.15
N CYS A 184 -9.32 1.26 2.13
CA CYS A 184 -9.09 0.35 1.01
C CYS A 184 -8.73 1.16 -0.23
N ASP A 185 -7.91 0.58 -1.10
CA ASP A 185 -7.35 1.29 -2.24
C ASP A 185 -8.20 1.16 -3.50
N HIS A 186 -8.91 0.05 -3.65
CA HIS A 186 -10.01 -0.16 -4.59
C HIS A 186 -10.94 -1.26 -4.06
N GLY A 187 -12.01 -1.51 -4.81
CA GLY A 187 -12.92 -2.62 -4.57
C GLY A 187 -12.51 -3.89 -5.31
N MET A 188 -13.45 -4.84 -5.36
CA MET A 188 -13.33 -6.09 -6.10
C MET A 188 -14.73 -6.65 -6.34
N SER A 189 -15.02 -7.02 -7.57
CA SER A 189 -16.29 -7.64 -7.95
C SER A 189 -16.20 -9.16 -7.99
N PHE A 190 -17.27 -9.82 -7.53
CA PHE A 190 -17.46 -11.27 -7.58
C PHE A 190 -18.73 -11.64 -8.35
N GLY A 191 -18.71 -12.77 -9.05
CA GLY A 191 -19.88 -13.30 -9.74
C GLY A 191 -19.54 -14.25 -10.88
N ASP A 192 -20.57 -14.65 -11.61
CA ASP A 192 -20.44 -15.45 -12.83
C ASP A 192 -19.98 -14.55 -13.98
N PHE A 193 -18.67 -14.41 -14.13
CA PHE A 193 -18.07 -13.44 -15.04
C PHE A 193 -17.99 -13.92 -16.48
N THR A 194 -18.26 -12.99 -17.40
CA THR A 194 -17.88 -13.14 -18.81
C THR A 194 -16.45 -12.63 -19.01
N VAL A 195 -15.55 -13.52 -19.39
CA VAL A 195 -14.14 -13.16 -19.65
C VAL A 195 -14.00 -12.58 -21.06
N ILE A 196 -13.58 -11.32 -21.14
CA ILE A 196 -13.40 -10.61 -22.40
C ILE A 196 -11.93 -10.58 -22.79
N ASN A 197 -11.59 -11.18 -23.93
CA ASN A 197 -10.25 -11.08 -24.51
C ASN A 197 -10.07 -9.74 -25.23
N GLN A 198 -9.92 -8.68 -24.45
CA GLN A 198 -9.83 -7.30 -24.93
C GLN A 198 -8.72 -7.13 -25.96
N GLY A 199 -7.53 -7.70 -25.71
CA GLY A 199 -6.42 -7.61 -26.65
C GLY A 199 -6.73 -8.19 -28.03
N LYS A 200 -7.51 -9.27 -28.10
CA LYS A 200 -7.97 -9.86 -29.36
C LYS A 200 -9.04 -8.98 -30.03
N GLU A 201 -10.01 -8.49 -29.26
CA GLU A 201 -11.09 -7.64 -29.78
C GLU A 201 -10.55 -6.30 -30.32
N ILE A 202 -9.69 -5.63 -29.55
CA ILE A 202 -9.03 -4.38 -29.96
C ILE A 202 -8.19 -4.59 -31.22
N LYS A 203 -7.35 -5.63 -31.28
CA LYS A 203 -6.57 -5.94 -32.50
C LYS A 203 -7.46 -6.15 -33.72
N ARG A 204 -8.58 -6.87 -33.56
CA ARG A 204 -9.52 -7.15 -34.65
C ARG A 204 -10.23 -5.89 -35.14
N ARG A 205 -10.61 -4.98 -34.23
CA ARG A 205 -11.42 -3.79 -34.55
C ARG A 205 -10.56 -2.61 -35.04
N VAL A 206 -9.43 -2.36 -34.39
CA VAL A 206 -8.54 -1.22 -34.70
C VAL A 206 -7.57 -1.55 -35.84
N GLY A 207 -7.18 -2.82 -35.98
CA GLY A 207 -6.33 -3.29 -37.08
C GLY A 207 -5.01 -2.54 -37.17
N ASN A 208 -4.64 -2.12 -38.37
CA ASN A 208 -3.34 -1.50 -38.65
C ASN A 208 -3.10 -0.16 -37.95
N ASN A 209 -4.17 0.51 -37.51
CA ASN A 209 -4.08 1.78 -36.80
C ASN A 209 -3.70 1.61 -35.32
N LEU A 210 -3.70 0.38 -34.81
CA LEU A 210 -3.28 0.10 -33.44
C LEU A 210 -1.77 0.31 -33.31
N GLN A 211 -1.36 1.24 -32.43
CA GLN A 211 0.04 1.40 -32.04
C GLN A 211 0.37 0.49 -30.86
N ALA A 212 -0.39 0.58 -29.79
CA ALA A 212 -0.26 -0.27 -28.61
C ALA A 212 -1.59 -0.39 -27.89
N PHE A 213 -1.76 -1.47 -27.13
CA PHE A 213 -2.88 -1.64 -26.21
C PHE A 213 -2.34 -2.17 -24.89
N LEU A 214 -2.55 -1.40 -23.83
CA LEU A 214 -2.22 -1.74 -22.45
C LEU A 214 -3.42 -1.33 -21.62
N HIS A 215 -4.23 -2.31 -21.21
CA HIS A 215 -5.52 -2.05 -20.55
C HIS A 215 -5.37 -1.02 -19.40
N PRO A 216 -6.28 -0.01 -19.32
CA PRO A 216 -7.42 0.26 -20.20
C PRO A 216 -7.09 1.14 -21.43
N ASN A 217 -5.82 1.48 -21.65
CA ASN A 217 -5.36 2.46 -22.63
C ASN A 217 -5.13 1.87 -24.03
N LEU A 218 -5.68 2.57 -25.02
CA LEU A 218 -5.50 2.30 -26.44
C LEU A 218 -4.75 3.44 -27.11
N TYR A 219 -3.63 3.12 -27.77
CA TYR A 219 -2.80 4.08 -28.50
C TYR A 219 -2.94 3.83 -30.00
N LEU A 220 -3.20 4.91 -30.75
CA LEU A 220 -3.43 4.91 -32.19
C LEU A 220 -2.22 5.50 -32.92
N LYS A 221 -1.99 5.00 -34.14
CA LYS A 221 -1.02 5.60 -35.07
C LYS A 221 -1.54 6.92 -35.64
N ASN A 222 -2.84 6.98 -35.91
CA ASN A 222 -3.55 8.18 -36.33
C ASN A 222 -4.63 8.56 -35.29
N PRO A 223 -4.32 9.47 -34.36
CA PRO A 223 -5.26 9.94 -33.33
C PRO A 223 -6.53 10.61 -33.89
N ASP A 224 -6.50 11.17 -35.09
CA ASP A 224 -7.67 11.84 -35.70
C ASP A 224 -8.84 10.89 -35.96
N THR A 225 -8.58 9.59 -35.91
CA THR A 225 -9.59 8.54 -36.09
C THR A 225 -10.26 8.08 -34.80
N LYS A 226 -9.92 8.67 -33.65
CA LYS A 226 -10.39 8.27 -32.32
C LYS A 226 -11.91 8.14 -32.21
N ASP A 227 -12.67 9.09 -32.77
CA ASP A 227 -14.15 9.07 -32.77
C ASP A 227 -14.70 7.78 -33.40
N LYS A 228 -14.29 7.52 -34.65
CA LYS A 228 -14.72 6.33 -35.38
C LYS A 228 -14.28 5.06 -34.66
N VAL A 229 -13.03 5.01 -34.21
CA VAL A 229 -12.47 3.82 -33.55
C VAL A 229 -13.19 3.52 -32.24
N ALA A 230 -13.45 4.51 -31.39
CA ALA A 230 -14.16 4.33 -30.14
C ALA A 230 -15.58 3.76 -30.37
N ARG A 231 -16.30 4.31 -31.36
CA ARG A 231 -17.62 3.80 -31.76
C ARG A 231 -17.57 2.36 -32.30
N ASP A 232 -16.62 2.06 -33.18
CA ASP A 232 -16.48 0.72 -33.79
C ASP A 232 -16.10 -0.36 -32.75
N ILE A 233 -15.39 0.02 -31.68
CA ILE A 233 -15.05 -0.87 -30.56
C ILE A 233 -16.33 -1.32 -29.84
N VAL A 234 -17.17 -0.39 -29.38
CA VAL A 234 -18.35 -0.73 -28.56
C VAL A 234 -19.45 -1.40 -29.38
N LEU A 235 -19.72 -0.94 -30.61
CA LEU A 235 -20.73 -1.59 -31.47
C LEU A 235 -20.31 -2.98 -31.95
N GLY A 236 -19.01 -3.28 -31.85
CA GLY A 236 -18.41 -4.48 -32.39
C GLY A 236 -17.92 -5.48 -31.34
N SER A 237 -18.06 -5.22 -30.06
CA SER A 237 -17.50 -6.08 -29.02
C SER A 237 -18.33 -6.02 -27.74
N GLU A 238 -17.92 -6.82 -26.76
CA GLU A 238 -18.51 -6.83 -25.42
C GLU A 238 -17.93 -5.73 -24.51
N ILE A 239 -17.11 -4.83 -25.03
CA ILE A 239 -16.57 -3.67 -24.27
C ILE A 239 -17.72 -2.69 -24.01
N ASP A 240 -17.92 -2.32 -22.75
CA ASP A 240 -19.07 -1.50 -22.34
C ASP A 240 -18.93 -0.05 -22.79
N PHE A 241 -17.73 0.52 -22.61
CA PHE A 241 -17.48 1.91 -22.97
C PHE A 241 -16.13 2.12 -23.66
N ALA A 242 -16.08 3.12 -24.54
CA ALA A 242 -14.86 3.68 -25.09
C ALA A 242 -14.90 5.20 -25.03
N PHE A 243 -13.97 5.81 -24.29
CA PHE A 243 -13.87 7.24 -24.04
C PHE A 243 -12.65 7.85 -24.71
N TYR A 244 -12.76 9.08 -25.18
CA TYR A 244 -11.64 9.88 -25.67
C TYR A 244 -11.89 11.37 -25.42
N LEU A 245 -10.82 12.17 -25.35
CA LEU A 245 -10.94 13.64 -25.37
C LEU A 245 -11.14 14.11 -26.80
N ASN A 246 -12.24 14.78 -27.10
CA ASN A 246 -12.42 15.48 -28.36
C ASN A 246 -11.44 16.67 -28.43
N ASP A 247 -11.45 17.47 -27.38
CA ASP A 247 -10.49 18.53 -27.04
C ASP A 247 -10.28 18.58 -25.52
N LEU A 248 -9.52 19.56 -25.03
CA LEU A 248 -9.21 19.70 -23.60
C LEU A 248 -10.44 19.99 -22.73
N HIS A 249 -11.56 20.45 -23.28
CA HIS A 249 -12.77 20.81 -22.53
C HIS A 249 -13.94 19.86 -22.81
N GLN A 250 -13.73 18.79 -23.58
CA GLN A 250 -14.79 17.87 -23.94
C GLN A 250 -14.29 16.43 -24.09
N MET A 251 -14.83 15.53 -23.28
CA MET A 251 -14.71 14.08 -23.43
C MET A 251 -15.97 13.51 -24.06
N ILE A 252 -15.78 12.55 -24.97
CA ILE A 252 -16.85 11.79 -25.61
C ILE A 252 -16.70 10.33 -25.21
N GLY A 253 -17.81 9.70 -24.83
CA GLY A 253 -17.90 8.27 -24.51
C GLY A 253 -18.92 7.59 -25.40
N TYR A 254 -18.56 6.48 -26.02
CA TYR A 254 -19.51 5.62 -26.76
C TYR A 254 -19.88 4.39 -25.94
N PHE A 255 -21.11 3.92 -26.12
CA PHE A 255 -21.63 2.62 -25.68
C PHE A 255 -22.60 2.08 -26.74
N ASP A 256 -23.15 0.88 -26.54
CA ASP A 256 -23.98 0.18 -27.52
C ASP A 256 -25.32 0.90 -27.85
N GLN A 257 -25.82 1.72 -26.93
CA GLN A 257 -27.13 2.38 -27.02
C GLN A 257 -27.07 3.92 -27.11
N GLY A 258 -25.87 4.50 -27.32
CA GLY A 258 -25.76 5.95 -27.44
C GLY A 258 -24.34 6.50 -27.26
N LYS A 259 -24.29 7.79 -26.95
CA LYS A 259 -23.05 8.49 -26.62
C LYS A 259 -23.24 9.44 -25.44
N VAL A 260 -22.19 9.60 -24.67
CA VAL A 260 -22.06 10.55 -23.57
C VAL A 260 -21.12 11.67 -23.99
N ILE A 261 -21.48 12.90 -23.62
CA ILE A 261 -20.66 14.09 -23.80
C ILE A 261 -20.45 14.67 -22.41
N PHE A 262 -19.18 14.80 -22.00
CA PHE A 262 -18.81 15.37 -20.73
C PHE A 262 -17.95 16.60 -20.97
N GLU A 263 -18.47 17.76 -20.55
CA GLU A 263 -17.84 19.05 -20.80
C GLU A 263 -17.21 19.59 -19.54
N GLU A 264 -16.07 20.26 -19.67
CA GLU A 264 -15.37 20.94 -18.59
C GLU A 264 -15.42 22.45 -18.83
N LYS A 265 -15.64 23.20 -17.75
CA LYS A 265 -15.53 24.65 -17.71
C LYS A 265 -15.13 25.11 -16.32
N GLU A 266 -13.94 25.68 -16.20
CA GLU A 266 -13.44 26.34 -14.98
C GLU A 266 -13.48 25.41 -13.74
N GLY A 267 -13.07 24.14 -13.91
CA GLY A 267 -13.04 23.14 -12.85
C GLY A 267 -14.41 22.53 -12.50
N LYS A 268 -15.43 22.83 -13.31
CA LYS A 268 -16.76 22.22 -13.22
C LYS A 268 -17.08 21.43 -14.46
N PHE A 269 -17.94 20.43 -14.31
CA PHE A 269 -18.28 19.51 -15.36
C PHE A 269 -19.78 19.39 -15.56
N ARG A 270 -20.18 19.14 -16.81
CA ARG A 270 -21.55 18.93 -17.22
C ARG A 270 -21.70 17.63 -18.01
N TYR A 271 -22.75 16.86 -17.69
CA TYR A 271 -23.10 15.61 -18.35
C TYR A 271 -24.23 15.79 -19.36
N LEU A 272 -23.99 15.41 -20.60
CA LEU A 272 -24.97 15.39 -21.69
C LEU A 272 -24.96 14.01 -22.35
N LEU A 273 -26.04 13.65 -23.03
CA LEU A 273 -26.17 12.34 -23.68
C LEU A 273 -26.98 12.42 -24.97
N GLU A 274 -26.71 11.49 -25.88
CA GLU A 274 -27.59 11.14 -27.00
C GLU A 274 -27.90 9.64 -26.91
N GLY A 275 -29.18 9.28 -26.92
CA GLY A 275 -29.63 7.90 -26.70
C GLY A 275 -30.07 7.66 -25.26
N MET A 276 -29.67 6.53 -24.67
CA MET A 276 -30.06 6.16 -23.30
C MET A 276 -29.17 6.84 -22.24
N ASP A 277 -29.74 7.19 -21.08
CA ASP A 277 -28.96 7.53 -19.89
C ASP A 277 -28.41 6.28 -19.21
N VAL A 278 -27.27 5.81 -19.71
CA VAL A 278 -26.60 4.59 -19.22
C VAL A 278 -26.05 4.74 -17.79
N PHE A 279 -25.76 5.96 -17.36
CA PHE A 279 -25.30 6.26 -16.00
C PHE A 279 -26.45 6.49 -15.02
N SER A 280 -27.68 6.67 -15.54
CA SER A 280 -28.90 6.95 -14.78
C SER A 280 -28.83 8.24 -13.95
N TYR A 281 -27.95 9.18 -14.29
CA TYR A 281 -27.80 10.43 -13.53
C TYR A 281 -29.03 11.33 -13.65
N TYR A 282 -29.65 11.45 -14.83
CA TYR A 282 -30.90 12.23 -14.97
C TYR A 282 -32.05 11.55 -14.22
N ASN A 283 -32.10 10.22 -14.22
CA ASN A 283 -33.10 9.47 -13.43
C ASN A 283 -32.89 9.65 -11.91
N ALA A 284 -31.65 9.88 -11.47
CA ALA A 284 -31.32 10.22 -10.08
C ALA A 284 -31.60 11.69 -9.73
N GLY A 285 -32.02 12.51 -10.70
CA GLY A 285 -32.41 13.91 -10.50
C GLY A 285 -31.46 14.98 -11.04
N TYR A 286 -30.44 14.61 -11.84
CA TYR A 286 -29.48 15.55 -12.41
C TYR A 286 -30.18 16.36 -13.50
N ASN A 287 -30.02 17.68 -13.51
CA ASN A 287 -30.75 18.56 -14.42
C ASN A 287 -29.83 19.36 -15.36
N GLY A 288 -28.60 18.88 -15.58
CA GLY A 288 -27.64 19.53 -16.48
C GLY A 288 -26.83 20.64 -15.83
N GLU A 289 -26.81 20.71 -14.49
CA GLU A 289 -25.97 21.65 -13.74
C GLU A 289 -24.46 21.38 -13.89
N TRP A 290 -23.68 22.44 -13.70
CA TRP A 290 -22.21 22.38 -13.68
C TRP A 290 -21.73 22.09 -12.26
N LEU A 291 -21.14 20.91 -12.08
CA LEU A 291 -20.72 20.38 -10.77
C LEU A 291 -19.19 20.25 -10.69
N THR A 292 -18.59 20.53 -9.54
CA THR A 292 -17.17 20.19 -9.33
C THR A 292 -16.99 18.67 -9.27
N ALA A 293 -15.75 18.17 -9.31
CA ALA A 293 -15.48 16.73 -9.13
C ALA A 293 -15.99 16.21 -7.78
N LEU A 294 -15.93 17.01 -6.72
CA LEU A 294 -16.47 16.64 -5.41
C LEU A 294 -18.01 16.64 -5.41
N ASP A 295 -18.63 17.67 -5.99
CA ASP A 295 -20.09 17.71 -6.10
C ASP A 295 -20.63 16.52 -6.92
N TRP A 296 -19.90 16.09 -7.96
CA TRP A 296 -20.23 14.88 -8.71
C TRP A 296 -20.19 13.62 -7.83
N LEU A 297 -19.19 13.50 -6.94
CA LEU A 297 -19.10 12.37 -6.02
C LEU A 297 -20.30 12.37 -5.07
N ALA A 298 -20.54 13.46 -4.35
CA ALA A 298 -21.69 13.59 -3.45
C ALA A 298 -23.02 13.32 -4.16
N TYR A 299 -23.17 13.81 -5.40
CA TYR A 299 -24.39 13.63 -6.18
C TYR A 299 -24.62 12.16 -6.63
N THR A 300 -23.56 11.38 -6.82
CA THR A 300 -23.61 10.04 -7.41
C THR A 300 -23.13 8.94 -6.46
N GLU A 301 -23.00 9.24 -5.17
CA GLU A 301 -22.39 8.34 -4.18
C GLU A 301 -23.15 7.01 -4.02
N GLU A 302 -24.47 7.02 -4.17
CA GLU A 302 -25.33 5.81 -4.16
C GLU A 302 -25.55 5.21 -5.56
N SER A 303 -24.99 5.82 -6.62
CA SER A 303 -25.10 5.31 -7.98
C SER A 303 -24.21 4.07 -8.15
N ARG A 304 -24.60 3.21 -9.10
CA ARG A 304 -23.71 2.16 -9.62
C ARG A 304 -22.41 2.72 -10.17
N PHE A 305 -22.39 3.98 -10.63
CA PHE A 305 -21.24 4.63 -11.26
C PHE A 305 -20.86 5.92 -10.52
N PRO A 306 -20.25 5.83 -9.33
CA PRO A 306 -19.92 7.00 -8.53
C PRO A 306 -18.81 7.83 -9.18
N ALA A 307 -19.13 9.10 -9.48
CA ALA A 307 -18.29 10.09 -10.17
C ALA A 307 -17.37 9.50 -11.26
N ALA A 308 -17.91 8.56 -12.06
CA ALA A 308 -17.13 7.84 -13.05
C ALA A 308 -16.56 8.76 -14.13
N LEU A 309 -17.33 9.77 -14.54
CA LEU A 309 -16.94 10.67 -15.64
C LEU A 309 -15.82 11.65 -15.26
N PRO A 310 -15.84 12.34 -14.10
CA PRO A 310 -14.67 13.08 -13.62
C PRO A 310 -13.39 12.21 -13.56
N ASN A 311 -13.52 10.97 -13.10
CA ASN A 311 -12.40 10.04 -12.96
C ASN A 311 -11.76 9.70 -14.33
N LEU A 312 -12.60 9.33 -15.31
CA LEU A 312 -12.20 9.01 -16.68
C LEU A 312 -11.65 10.23 -17.43
N TYR A 313 -12.28 11.39 -17.26
CA TYR A 313 -11.84 12.65 -17.86
C TYR A 313 -10.43 13.01 -17.38
N ASN A 314 -10.19 12.96 -16.05
CA ASN A 314 -8.87 13.21 -15.48
C ASN A 314 -7.84 12.19 -15.97
N LEU A 315 -8.19 10.90 -16.09
CA LEU A 315 -7.27 9.92 -16.67
C LEU A 315 -6.87 10.27 -18.11
N LEU A 316 -7.81 10.67 -18.95
CA LEU A 316 -7.53 11.03 -20.34
C LEU A 316 -6.70 12.33 -20.49
N LEU A 317 -6.71 13.21 -19.49
CA LEU A 317 -5.82 14.38 -19.46
C LEU A 317 -4.35 14.00 -19.20
N ASN A 318 -4.08 12.81 -18.67
CA ASN A 318 -2.72 12.37 -18.39
C ASN A 318 -1.93 12.17 -19.70
N GLU A 319 -0.72 12.74 -19.78
CA GLU A 319 0.14 12.64 -20.97
C GLU A 319 0.48 11.19 -21.37
N ARG A 320 0.40 10.25 -20.42
CA ARG A 320 0.72 8.83 -20.62
C ARG A 320 -0.50 8.00 -21.01
N ALA A 321 -1.71 8.56 -20.92
CA ALA A 321 -2.94 7.86 -21.28
C ALA A 321 -3.02 7.57 -22.79
N GLY A 322 -3.85 6.59 -23.13
CA GLY A 322 -4.17 6.27 -24.52
C GLY A 322 -4.96 7.39 -25.22
N ASP A 323 -5.02 7.34 -26.55
CA ASP A 323 -5.94 8.18 -27.31
C ASP A 323 -7.41 7.82 -27.02
N ILE A 324 -7.64 6.56 -26.62
CA ILE A 324 -8.93 6.05 -26.16
C ILE A 324 -8.70 5.25 -24.87
N VAL A 325 -9.61 5.38 -23.91
CA VAL A 325 -9.69 4.55 -22.71
C VAL A 325 -10.94 3.67 -22.81
N ILE A 326 -10.78 2.36 -22.63
CA ILE A 326 -11.92 1.43 -22.62
C ILE A 326 -12.29 1.02 -21.20
N VAL A 327 -13.58 0.76 -20.98
CA VAL A 327 -14.08 0.27 -19.69
C VAL A 327 -14.83 -1.03 -19.90
N ILE A 328 -14.60 -1.98 -18.99
CA ILE A 328 -15.37 -3.21 -18.87
C ILE A 328 -15.86 -3.30 -17.43
N ASN A 329 -17.17 -3.31 -17.24
CA ASN A 329 -17.79 -3.35 -15.93
C ASN A 329 -18.24 -4.78 -15.58
N PRO A 330 -18.27 -5.12 -14.28
CA PRO A 330 -18.94 -6.32 -13.78
C PRO A 330 -20.37 -6.46 -14.36
N PRO A 331 -20.83 -7.66 -14.77
CA PRO A 331 -20.20 -8.98 -14.63
C PRO A 331 -19.31 -9.39 -15.81
N LYS A 332 -18.54 -8.46 -16.39
CA LYS A 332 -17.48 -8.76 -17.37
C LYS A 332 -16.10 -8.49 -16.76
N ILE A 333 -15.10 -9.29 -17.11
CA ILE A 333 -13.71 -9.09 -16.64
C ILE A 333 -12.69 -9.23 -17.78
N PRO A 334 -11.53 -8.54 -17.72
CA PRO A 334 -10.46 -8.75 -18.67
C PRO A 334 -9.94 -10.19 -18.62
N TYR A 335 -9.59 -10.73 -19.79
CA TYR A 335 -8.75 -11.93 -19.86
C TYR A 335 -7.38 -11.66 -19.25
N THR A 336 -6.99 -12.47 -18.28
CA THR A 336 -5.63 -12.51 -17.71
C THR A 336 -5.06 -13.92 -17.87
N SER A 337 -3.73 -14.05 -17.97
CA SER A 337 -3.08 -15.37 -18.08
C SER A 337 -3.21 -16.23 -16.83
N LEU A 338 -3.61 -15.64 -15.71
CA LEU A 338 -3.79 -16.30 -14.42
C LEU A 338 -5.24 -16.75 -14.17
N HIS A 339 -6.14 -16.56 -15.16
CA HIS A 339 -7.55 -16.97 -15.09
C HIS A 339 -8.25 -16.51 -13.80
N TYR A 340 -8.26 -15.19 -13.58
CA TYR A 340 -8.83 -14.62 -12.36
C TYR A 340 -10.31 -14.95 -12.19
N MET A 341 -10.70 -15.25 -10.94
CA MET A 341 -12.07 -15.54 -10.50
C MET A 341 -12.86 -14.26 -10.17
N ALA A 342 -12.16 -13.15 -9.95
CA ALA A 342 -12.69 -11.85 -9.58
C ALA A 342 -11.83 -10.74 -10.18
N ASN A 343 -12.37 -9.54 -10.34
CA ASN A 343 -11.61 -8.41 -10.87
C ASN A 343 -12.18 -7.06 -10.41
N HIS A 344 -11.44 -5.99 -10.67
CA HIS A 344 -11.75 -4.60 -10.32
C HIS A 344 -11.46 -3.65 -11.50
N ALA A 345 -11.87 -4.05 -12.70
CA ALA A 345 -11.51 -3.40 -13.97
C ALA A 345 -12.50 -2.33 -14.46
N GLY A 346 -13.60 -2.14 -13.73
CA GLY A 346 -14.70 -1.24 -14.09
C GLY A 346 -14.61 0.13 -13.42
N VAL A 347 -15.68 0.91 -13.63
CA VAL A 347 -15.92 2.20 -12.97
C VAL A 347 -17.12 2.14 -12.02
N THR A 348 -17.48 0.93 -11.56
CA THR A 348 -18.63 0.72 -10.69
C THR A 348 -18.29 0.95 -9.21
N ASP A 349 -19.31 1.16 -8.40
CA ASP A 349 -19.25 1.21 -6.94
C ASP A 349 -18.49 0.03 -6.32
N THR A 350 -18.71 -1.19 -6.84
CA THR A 350 -18.02 -2.40 -6.39
C THR A 350 -16.52 -2.42 -6.67
N ASP A 351 -16.03 -1.62 -7.63
CA ASP A 351 -14.65 -1.60 -8.07
C ASP A 351 -13.89 -0.36 -7.55
N LEU A 352 -14.56 0.77 -7.34
CA LEU A 352 -13.91 2.04 -7.00
C LEU A 352 -14.37 2.68 -5.68
N MET A 353 -15.57 2.35 -5.17
CA MET A 353 -16.03 2.88 -3.88
C MET A 353 -15.44 2.06 -2.73
N VAL A 354 -14.77 2.73 -1.81
CA VAL A 354 -13.93 2.15 -0.76
C VAL A 354 -14.17 2.82 0.59
N PRO A 355 -14.12 2.06 1.69
CA PRO A 355 -14.35 2.61 3.01
C PRO A 355 -13.11 3.36 3.50
N ILE A 356 -13.32 4.44 4.24
CA ILE A 356 -12.26 5.13 5.00
C ILE A 356 -12.74 5.29 6.45
N LEU A 357 -11.98 4.74 7.39
CA LEU A 357 -12.28 4.77 8.81
C LEU A 357 -11.19 5.55 9.53
N LEU A 358 -11.62 6.48 10.37
CA LEU A 358 -10.77 7.46 11.03
C LEU A 358 -11.03 7.43 12.53
N ARG A 359 -9.97 7.42 13.34
CA ARG A 359 -10.10 7.58 14.80
C ARG A 359 -8.87 8.28 15.36
N GLY A 360 -9.06 9.33 16.15
CA GLY A 360 -7.98 10.01 16.85
C GLY A 360 -8.06 11.54 16.70
N PRO A 361 -7.38 12.27 17.60
CA PRO A 361 -7.56 13.72 17.74
C PRO A 361 -7.10 14.52 16.52
N GLN A 362 -6.09 14.07 15.78
CA GLN A 362 -5.64 14.75 14.55
C GLN A 362 -6.51 14.42 13.32
N LEU A 363 -7.60 13.67 13.50
CA LEU A 363 -8.53 13.29 12.43
C LEU A 363 -9.94 13.86 12.62
N GLU A 364 -10.24 14.48 13.78
CA GLU A 364 -11.59 14.95 14.13
C GLU A 364 -12.14 15.99 13.14
N HIS A 365 -11.28 16.78 12.49
CA HIS A 365 -11.69 17.76 11.48
C HIS A 365 -12.20 17.13 10.19
N LEU A 366 -12.15 15.80 10.06
CA LEU A 366 -12.71 15.04 8.94
C LEU A 366 -14.00 14.29 9.32
N TYR A 367 -14.48 14.41 10.57
CA TYR A 367 -15.62 13.63 11.07
C TYR A 367 -16.98 14.12 10.55
N ASP A 368 -17.00 15.20 9.77
CA ASP A 368 -18.20 15.74 9.13
C ASP A 368 -18.31 15.37 7.64
N ARG A 369 -17.38 14.54 7.13
CA ARG A 369 -17.32 14.14 5.71
C ARG A 369 -18.04 12.80 5.50
N GLU A 370 -18.97 12.74 4.56
CA GLU A 370 -19.56 11.46 4.13
C GLU A 370 -18.83 10.88 2.91
N GLU A 371 -18.22 11.76 2.12
CA GLU A 371 -17.57 11.46 0.86
C GLU A 371 -16.16 12.05 0.75
N MET A 372 -15.28 11.33 0.05
CA MET A 372 -13.90 11.78 -0.17
C MET A 372 -13.29 11.12 -1.40
N TRP A 373 -12.64 11.92 -2.26
CA TRP A 373 -11.70 11.35 -3.22
C TRP A 373 -10.49 10.79 -2.48
N LEU A 374 -10.27 9.47 -2.56
CA LEU A 374 -9.28 8.78 -1.74
C LEU A 374 -7.87 9.34 -1.87
N HIS A 375 -7.49 9.81 -3.07
CA HIS A 375 -6.17 10.41 -3.29
C HIS A 375 -5.90 11.62 -2.39
N ASN A 376 -6.93 12.31 -1.88
CA ASN A 376 -6.82 13.46 -0.99
C ASN A 376 -6.71 13.08 0.50
N LEU A 377 -6.85 11.80 0.87
CA LEU A 377 -6.93 11.38 2.27
C LEU A 377 -5.76 11.90 3.11
N PHE A 378 -4.53 11.69 2.66
CA PHE A 378 -3.35 12.08 3.45
C PHE A 378 -3.08 13.57 3.40
N THR A 379 -3.34 14.24 2.28
CA THR A 379 -3.16 15.71 2.18
C THR A 379 -4.22 16.50 2.92
N ALA A 380 -5.37 15.88 3.24
CA ALA A 380 -6.39 16.45 4.08
C ALA A 380 -6.05 16.41 5.59
N ILE A 381 -4.93 15.80 5.99
CA ILE A 381 -4.49 15.68 7.39
C ILE A 381 -3.21 16.51 7.58
N PRO A 382 -3.30 17.76 8.07
CA PRO A 382 -2.16 18.68 8.13
C PRO A 382 -0.96 18.15 8.93
N GLU A 383 -1.20 17.40 9.99
CA GLU A 383 -0.20 16.86 10.91
C GLU A 383 0.47 15.57 10.40
N LEU A 384 -0.09 14.93 9.36
CA LEU A 384 0.46 13.70 8.79
C LEU A 384 1.58 14.04 7.80
N SER A 385 2.81 13.71 8.17
CA SER A 385 3.98 13.80 7.29
C SER A 385 4.61 12.43 7.09
N PHE A 386 5.06 12.17 5.87
CA PHE A 386 5.87 10.99 5.52
C PHE A 386 7.36 11.32 5.36
N GLU A 387 7.75 12.56 5.68
CA GLU A 387 9.14 13.03 5.58
C GLU A 387 9.88 12.89 6.90
N ASN A 388 11.15 12.50 6.84
CA ASN A 388 12.04 12.40 8.00
C ASN A 388 11.48 11.53 9.14
N LEU A 389 10.79 10.45 8.79
CA LEU A 389 10.25 9.49 9.76
C LEU A 389 11.37 8.73 10.48
N GLU A 390 12.53 8.60 9.84
CA GLU A 390 13.67 7.91 10.40
C GLU A 390 14.26 8.66 11.61
N PRO A 391 14.61 7.95 12.70
CA PRO A 391 15.30 8.58 13.83
C PRO A 391 16.67 9.08 13.38
N ALA A 392 17.23 10.07 14.09
CA ALA A 392 18.56 10.60 13.75
C ALA A 392 19.67 9.52 13.84
N ARG A 393 19.51 8.54 14.73
CA ARG A 393 20.43 7.43 14.99
C ARG A 393 19.71 6.23 15.60
N GLU A 394 20.37 5.08 15.58
CA GLU A 394 19.93 3.92 16.39
C GLU A 394 20.19 4.19 17.88
N LYS A 395 19.55 3.42 18.77
CA LYS A 395 19.85 3.48 20.20
C LYS A 395 21.27 3.02 20.45
N ASN A 396 21.98 3.72 21.32
CA ASN A 396 23.25 3.21 21.85
C ASN A 396 22.93 2.20 22.94
N PHE A 397 23.79 1.21 23.13
CA PHE A 397 23.64 0.31 24.27
C PHE A 397 24.99 -0.11 24.84
N PHE A 398 24.94 -0.46 26.12
CA PHE A 398 26.01 -1.13 26.84
C PHE A 398 25.43 -2.39 27.48
N SER A 399 25.99 -3.54 27.12
CA SER A 399 25.66 -4.85 27.70
C SER A 399 26.82 -5.37 28.54
N PHE A 400 26.50 -6.07 29.62
CA PHE A 400 27.45 -6.88 30.37
C PHE A 400 26.84 -8.23 30.72
N TRP A 401 27.66 -9.28 30.72
CA TRP A 401 27.21 -10.64 31.03
C TRP A 401 28.23 -11.42 31.84
N GLY A 402 27.76 -12.53 32.40
CA GLY A 402 28.59 -13.52 33.10
C GLY A 402 27.98 -14.91 33.03
N ASN A 403 28.78 -15.92 33.35
CA ASN A 403 28.34 -17.30 33.43
C ASN A 403 27.87 -17.66 34.87
N GLY A 404 26.72 -18.33 34.97
CA GLY A 404 26.19 -18.85 36.24
C GLY A 404 26.78 -20.20 36.68
N TYR A 405 27.58 -20.87 35.83
CA TYR A 405 27.99 -22.27 36.01
C TYR A 405 29.52 -22.50 36.05
N GLY A 406 30.29 -21.59 36.65
CA GLY A 406 31.64 -21.89 37.16
C GLY A 406 32.83 -21.74 36.20
N GLU A 407 32.61 -21.46 34.92
CA GLU A 407 33.69 -21.02 34.00
C GLU A 407 33.73 -19.49 33.93
N HIS A 408 34.93 -18.90 33.95
CA HIS A 408 35.13 -17.45 33.73
C HIS A 408 34.77 -17.11 32.29
N ASN A 409 33.53 -16.66 32.06
CA ASN A 409 33.08 -16.07 30.81
C ASN A 409 32.23 -14.83 31.15
N SER A 410 32.92 -13.78 31.58
CA SER A 410 32.35 -12.46 31.78
C SER A 410 32.84 -11.53 30.70
N GLY A 411 31.93 -10.74 30.13
CA GLY A 411 32.25 -9.84 29.04
C GLY A 411 31.34 -8.63 29.03
N PHE A 412 31.64 -7.72 28.11
CA PHE A 412 30.79 -6.57 27.85
C PHE A 412 30.79 -6.21 26.36
N GLU A 413 29.71 -5.56 25.93
CA GLU A 413 29.55 -5.01 24.60
C GLU A 413 29.11 -3.55 24.69
N LEU A 414 29.73 -2.70 23.89
CA LEU A 414 29.33 -1.32 23.67
C LEU A 414 28.94 -1.15 22.21
N SER A 415 27.76 -0.61 21.97
CA SER A 415 27.23 -0.28 20.65
C SER A 415 26.88 1.19 20.59
N LEU A 416 27.47 1.89 19.61
CA LEU A 416 27.31 3.32 19.40
C LEU A 416 26.84 3.58 17.97
N SER A 417 25.74 4.33 17.84
CA SER A 417 25.19 4.68 16.54
C SER A 417 25.51 6.13 16.17
N PRO A 418 26.37 6.37 15.18
CA PRO A 418 26.66 7.74 14.73
C PRO A 418 25.53 8.34 13.90
N ALA A 419 24.73 7.50 13.25
CA ALA A 419 23.62 7.89 12.37
C ALA A 419 22.67 6.70 12.19
N TYR A 420 21.45 6.96 11.71
CA TYR A 420 20.48 5.92 11.41
C TYR A 420 21.09 4.84 10.51
N ARG A 421 20.80 3.56 10.82
CA ARG A 421 21.31 2.38 10.11
C ARG A 421 22.81 2.12 10.23
N TRP A 422 23.53 2.91 11.02
CA TRP A 422 24.94 2.66 11.31
C TRP A 422 25.12 2.28 12.77
N ASN A 423 25.94 1.27 13.01
CA ASN A 423 26.29 0.86 14.35
C ASN A 423 27.78 0.51 14.43
N PHE A 424 28.47 1.11 15.39
CA PHE A 424 29.82 0.75 15.78
C PHE A 424 29.75 -0.11 17.03
N GLY A 425 30.25 -1.34 16.94
CA GLY A 425 30.30 -2.26 18.07
C GLY A 425 31.72 -2.46 18.59
N PHE A 426 31.83 -2.61 19.90
CA PHE A 426 33.03 -3.05 20.61
C PHE A 426 32.64 -4.13 21.61
N HIS A 427 33.28 -5.29 21.54
CA HIS A 427 32.98 -6.45 22.37
C HIS A 427 34.26 -6.98 23.01
N TYR A 428 34.19 -7.31 24.29
CA TYR A 428 35.25 -7.96 25.04
C TYR A 428 34.70 -9.20 25.75
N SER A 429 35.30 -10.36 25.49
CA SER A 429 35.01 -11.63 26.18
C SER A 429 36.23 -12.54 26.06
N ASP A 430 36.59 -13.24 27.14
CA ASP A 430 37.65 -14.27 27.15
C ASP A 430 38.98 -13.80 26.51
N ASP A 431 39.42 -12.59 26.86
CA ASP A 431 40.62 -11.92 26.31
C ASP A 431 40.60 -11.65 24.79
N VAL A 432 39.43 -11.79 24.16
CA VAL A 432 39.20 -11.41 22.77
C VAL A 432 38.53 -10.04 22.70
N TYR A 433 39.20 -9.11 22.03
CA TYR A 433 38.70 -7.78 21.71
C TYR A 433 38.21 -7.77 20.27
N ARG A 434 36.97 -7.36 20.05
CA ARG A 434 36.38 -7.23 18.71
C ARG A 434 35.82 -5.83 18.53
N SER A 435 36.10 -5.19 17.41
CA SER A 435 35.44 -3.95 17.01
C SER A 435 34.96 -4.05 15.57
N TRP A 436 33.80 -3.45 15.27
CA TRP A 436 33.21 -3.49 13.94
C TRP A 436 32.37 -2.26 13.66
N LEU A 437 32.19 -2.00 12.37
CA LEU A 437 31.18 -1.08 11.86
C LEU A 437 30.20 -1.89 11.01
N GLU A 438 28.92 -1.83 11.35
CA GLU A 438 27.85 -2.49 10.60
C GLU A 438 26.81 -1.49 10.07
N TYR A 439 26.16 -1.91 8.99
CA TYR A 439 25.11 -1.19 8.32
C TYR A 439 23.87 -2.07 8.18
N ASP A 440 22.70 -1.49 8.44
CA ASP A 440 21.41 -2.14 8.20
C ASP A 440 21.18 -2.24 6.69
N LEU A 441 21.45 -3.42 6.14
CA LEU A 441 21.28 -3.71 4.72
C LEU A 441 19.80 -3.85 4.37
N TYR A 442 19.03 -4.55 5.20
CA TYR A 442 17.59 -4.76 5.03
C TYR A 442 16.86 -4.60 6.36
N SER A 443 15.67 -4.00 6.29
CA SER A 443 14.85 -3.73 7.47
C SER A 443 13.37 -3.82 7.11
N SER A 444 12.64 -4.57 7.92
CA SER A 444 11.19 -4.69 7.88
C SER A 444 10.58 -4.38 9.25
N TYR A 445 9.29 -4.64 9.45
CA TYR A 445 8.68 -4.59 10.77
C TYR A 445 8.95 -5.81 11.64
N LEU A 446 9.58 -6.85 11.10
CA LEU A 446 9.91 -8.09 11.83
C LEU A 446 11.41 -8.36 11.86
N ILE A 447 12.12 -8.07 10.77
CA ILE A 447 13.51 -8.51 10.57
C ILE A 447 14.40 -7.33 10.23
N ARG A 448 15.63 -7.34 10.77
CA ARG A 448 16.75 -6.51 10.30
C ARG A 448 17.93 -7.39 9.95
N LEU A 449 18.58 -7.10 8.81
CA LEU A 449 19.83 -7.73 8.40
C LEU A 449 20.94 -6.69 8.44
N TRP A 450 21.87 -6.88 9.37
CA TRP A 450 23.05 -6.07 9.55
C TRP A 450 24.24 -6.75 8.88
N THR A 451 25.07 -5.97 8.19
CA THR A 451 26.33 -6.46 7.60
C THR A 451 27.44 -5.48 7.90
N GLY A 452 28.63 -5.97 8.21
CA GLY A 452 29.73 -5.11 8.63
C GLY A 452 31.10 -5.74 8.46
N ALA A 453 32.11 -4.93 8.75
CA ALA A 453 33.50 -5.36 8.78
C ALA A 453 34.18 -4.79 10.02
N GLY A 454 35.26 -5.45 10.45
CA GLY A 454 35.90 -5.12 11.71
C GLY A 454 37.27 -5.76 11.89
N LEU A 455 37.74 -5.67 13.12
CA LEU A 455 39.00 -6.25 13.57
C LEU A 455 38.76 -7.06 14.84
N GLN A 456 39.50 -8.16 15.00
CA GLN A 456 39.54 -8.97 16.20
C GLN A 456 40.99 -9.14 16.67
N TYR A 457 41.22 -9.00 17.97
CA TYR A 457 42.50 -9.19 18.62
C TYR A 457 42.37 -10.17 19.79
N ASN A 458 43.18 -11.22 19.82
CA ASN A 458 43.15 -12.27 20.86
C ASN A 458 44.43 -12.30 21.72
N GLY A 459 45.12 -11.16 21.86
CA GLY A 459 46.39 -11.07 22.57
C GLY A 459 47.63 -11.41 21.73
N GLN A 460 47.48 -12.21 20.66
CA GLN A 460 48.60 -12.63 19.81
C GLN A 460 48.48 -12.14 18.37
N ASN A 461 47.27 -12.22 17.81
CA ASN A 461 47.00 -11.92 16.40
C ASN A 461 45.92 -10.84 16.28
N LEU A 462 46.10 -9.95 15.30
CA LEU A 462 45.09 -9.01 14.83
C LEU A 462 44.59 -9.49 13.47
N ASP A 463 43.30 -9.80 13.38
CA ASP A 463 42.68 -10.29 12.17
C ASP A 463 41.51 -9.42 11.73
N ALA A 464 41.37 -9.24 10.42
CA ALA A 464 40.19 -8.62 9.83
C ALA A 464 39.02 -9.62 9.82
N LEU A 465 37.82 -9.09 10.01
CA LEU A 465 36.58 -9.86 9.93
C LEU A 465 35.54 -9.16 9.06
N VAL A 466 34.68 -9.97 8.47
CA VAL A 466 33.39 -9.56 7.89
C VAL A 466 32.30 -10.29 8.65
N GLN A 467 31.20 -9.61 8.95
CA GLN A 467 30.11 -10.22 9.71
C GLN A 467 28.74 -9.89 9.13
N ALA A 468 27.78 -10.75 9.45
CA ALA A 468 26.36 -10.51 9.23
C ALA A 468 25.58 -10.91 10.48
N ARG A 469 24.58 -10.11 10.85
CA ARG A 469 23.69 -10.36 11.98
C ARG A 469 22.24 -10.20 11.54
N LEU A 470 21.46 -11.25 11.77
CA LEU A 470 20.02 -11.26 11.65
C LEU A 470 19.42 -10.88 13.01
N GLN A 471 18.61 -9.84 13.04
CA GLN A 471 17.79 -9.43 14.18
C GLN A 471 16.33 -9.72 13.84
N ILE A 472 15.62 -10.38 14.75
CA ILE A 472 14.19 -10.68 14.64
C ILE A 472 13.50 -10.12 15.88
N ASP A 473 12.59 -9.16 15.68
CA ASP A 473 11.85 -8.49 16.75
C ASP A 473 10.45 -9.11 16.91
N LEU A 474 10.07 -9.50 18.12
CA LEU A 474 8.81 -10.17 18.47
C LEU A 474 8.20 -9.49 19.71
N GLY A 475 7.75 -8.25 19.53
CA GLY A 475 7.36 -7.34 20.58
C GLY A 475 8.55 -7.07 21.52
N LYS A 476 8.41 -7.45 22.79
CA LYS A 476 9.46 -7.29 23.81
C LYS A 476 10.62 -8.28 23.68
N ILE A 477 10.51 -9.29 22.82
CA ILE A 477 11.55 -10.30 22.64
C ILE A 477 12.28 -10.00 21.34
N GLN A 478 13.60 -9.89 21.39
CA GLN A 478 14.45 -9.78 20.21
C GLN A 478 15.38 -10.99 20.16
N PHE A 479 15.47 -11.63 19.00
CA PHE A 479 16.43 -12.70 18.74
C PHE A 479 17.52 -12.17 17.80
N ASN A 480 18.78 -12.32 18.19
CA ASN A 480 19.91 -12.00 17.33
C ASN A 480 20.70 -13.26 16.99
N TYR A 481 21.00 -13.44 15.72
CA TYR A 481 21.86 -14.51 15.22
C TYR A 481 22.87 -13.94 14.23
N GLY A 482 24.14 -14.05 14.57
CA GLY A 482 25.25 -13.51 13.81
C GLY A 482 26.33 -14.54 13.50
N GLY A 483 26.93 -14.38 12.33
CA GLY A 483 28.15 -15.08 11.95
C GLY A 483 29.22 -14.10 11.47
N GLN A 484 30.47 -14.49 11.66
CA GLN A 484 31.63 -13.77 11.16
C GLN A 484 32.54 -14.69 10.35
N TYR A 485 33.24 -14.11 9.39
CA TYR A 485 34.31 -14.74 8.64
C TYR A 485 35.63 -14.04 8.96
N SER A 486 36.63 -14.80 9.39
CA SER A 486 38.01 -14.34 9.64
C SER A 486 39.02 -15.27 8.93
N ARG A 487 40.31 -15.09 9.20
CA ARG A 487 41.36 -16.03 8.72
C ARG A 487 41.17 -17.46 9.19
N GLU A 488 40.50 -17.65 10.33
CA GLU A 488 40.21 -18.96 10.92
C GLU A 488 38.97 -19.62 10.28
N GLY A 489 38.30 -18.92 9.36
CA GLY A 489 37.11 -19.38 8.66
C GLY A 489 35.81 -18.76 9.19
N TRP A 490 34.69 -19.45 8.94
CA TRP A 490 33.36 -19.01 9.38
C TRP A 490 33.07 -19.47 10.81
N GLY A 491 32.60 -18.57 11.65
CA GLY A 491 32.18 -18.85 13.02
C GLY A 491 30.91 -18.11 13.41
N ILE A 492 30.14 -18.67 14.35
CA ILE A 492 29.02 -17.97 14.99
C ILE A 492 29.60 -16.98 15.98
N ASN A 493 29.14 -15.73 15.91
CA ASN A 493 29.70 -14.64 16.71
C ASN A 493 28.68 -13.94 17.61
N THR A 494 27.38 -14.17 17.36
CA THR A 494 26.26 -13.70 18.17
C THR A 494 25.16 -14.75 18.12
N LYS A 495 24.65 -15.15 19.28
CA LYS A 495 23.42 -15.94 19.40
C LYS A 495 22.76 -15.62 20.74
N GLU A 496 21.78 -14.74 20.72
CA GLU A 496 21.19 -14.20 21.94
C GLU A 496 19.68 -13.99 21.82
N LEU A 497 19.02 -14.08 22.96
CA LEU A 497 17.64 -13.67 23.15
C LEU A 497 17.61 -12.52 24.15
N VAL A 498 17.03 -11.40 23.73
CA VAL A 498 16.91 -10.17 24.51
C VAL A 498 15.45 -9.99 24.90
N TYR A 499 15.19 -9.74 26.19
CA TYR A 499 13.87 -9.39 26.69
C TYR A 499 13.88 -7.94 27.19
N GLN A 500 13.18 -7.06 26.48
CA GLN A 500 13.03 -5.65 26.81
C GLN A 500 12.12 -5.48 28.02
N ILE A 501 12.67 -5.00 29.14
CA ILE A 501 11.89 -4.65 30.32
C ILE A 501 11.18 -3.31 30.07
N ASN A 502 11.93 -2.34 29.55
CA ASN A 502 11.46 -1.00 29.18
C ASN A 502 12.41 -0.40 28.12
N ASP A 503 12.17 0.86 27.72
CA ASP A 503 12.93 1.52 26.63
C ASP A 503 14.44 1.64 26.84
N LYS A 504 14.92 1.45 28.08
CA LYS A 504 16.32 1.62 28.49
C LYS A 504 16.95 0.36 29.04
N LEU A 505 16.19 -0.68 29.37
CA LEU A 505 16.72 -1.84 30.11
C LEU A 505 16.23 -3.15 29.50
N ALA A 506 17.14 -4.08 29.27
CA ALA A 506 16.83 -5.43 28.81
C ALA A 506 17.62 -6.50 29.57
N LEU A 507 17.07 -7.71 29.58
CA LEU A 507 17.75 -8.92 30.02
C LEU A 507 18.20 -9.72 28.80
N GLU A 508 19.39 -10.31 28.88
CA GLU A 508 19.99 -11.00 27.76
C GLU A 508 20.34 -12.43 28.14
N TRP A 509 19.98 -13.37 27.27
CA TRP A 509 20.45 -14.75 27.33
C TRP A 509 21.37 -14.99 26.14
N LEU A 510 22.68 -15.05 26.41
CA LEU A 510 23.70 -15.43 25.46
C LEU A 510 23.74 -16.96 25.39
N ILE A 511 23.25 -17.52 24.30
CA ILE A 511 22.97 -18.95 24.19
C ILE A 511 24.28 -19.71 23.95
N PRO A 512 24.60 -20.77 24.73
CA PRO A 512 23.73 -21.39 25.75
C PRO A 512 23.90 -20.90 27.20
N ASN A 513 25.06 -20.33 27.57
CA ASN A 513 25.50 -20.30 28.97
C ASN A 513 25.76 -18.90 29.59
N GLY A 514 25.40 -17.82 28.92
CA GLY A 514 25.60 -16.45 29.46
C GLY A 514 24.28 -15.77 29.79
N PHE A 515 24.22 -15.10 30.94
CA PHE A 515 23.13 -14.19 31.27
C PHE A 515 23.68 -12.79 31.50
N GLY A 516 23.01 -11.80 30.92
CA GLY A 516 23.43 -10.42 30.93
C GLY A 516 22.29 -9.45 31.07
N MET A 517 22.67 -8.18 31.11
CA MET A 517 21.77 -7.05 31.16
C MET A 517 22.33 -5.94 30.29
N SER A 518 21.46 -5.27 29.54
CA SER A 518 21.85 -4.11 28.75
C SER A 518 21.06 -2.87 29.10
N ILE A 519 21.75 -1.74 28.96
CA ILE A 519 21.22 -0.40 29.15
C ILE A 519 21.32 0.35 27.83
N SER A 520 20.23 0.98 27.38
CA SER A 520 20.18 1.76 26.14
C SER A 520 19.82 3.24 26.35
N TRP A 521 20.33 4.12 25.48
CA TRP A 521 20.13 5.57 25.53
C TRP A 521 20.27 6.28 24.19
#